data_AF-A0AAE1RAS3-F1
#
_entry.id   AF-A0AAE1RAS3-F1
#
_cell.length_a   1.000
_cell.length_b   1.000
_cell.length_c   1.000
_cell.angle_alpha   90.00
_cell.angle_beta   90.00
_cell.angle_gamma   90.00
#
_symmetry.space_group_name_H-M   'P 1'
#
loop_
_entity.id
_entity.type
_entity.pdbx_description
1 polymer ?
#
loop_
_entity_poly.entity_id
_entity_poly.type
_entity_poly.pdbx_seq_one_letter_code
_entity_poly.pdbx_strand_id
1 'polypeptide(L)' 'MDDEWWDSIDYFLKFTEPIVDMLRSVDLDSPKLHLIYDMWDSMIENVKKVIFEHEGNDLISGKSSFLVQFMRFL' A
#
# COMPACT_ATOMS: atom_id res chain seq x y z
N MET A 1 -20.79 17.05 -1.75
CA MET A 1 -19.86 17.91 -0.99
C MET A 1 -19.20 17.12 0.12
N ASP A 2 -19.92 16.23 0.81
CA ASP A 2 -19.30 15.29 1.77
C ASP A 2 -18.66 14.07 1.08
N ASP A 3 -19.16 13.66 -0.08
CA ASP A 3 -18.72 12.43 -0.76
C ASP A 3 -17.24 12.46 -1.18
N GLU A 4 -16.76 13.56 -1.76
CA GLU A 4 -15.35 13.69 -2.20
C GLU A 4 -14.36 13.65 -1.02
N TRP A 5 -14.78 14.16 0.14
CA TRP A 5 -13.98 14.07 1.36
C TRP A 5 -13.91 12.64 1.89
N TRP A 6 -15.05 11.92 1.90
CA TRP A 6 -15.09 10.51 2.31
C TRP A 6 -14.33 9.61 1.34
N ASP A 7 -14.37 9.88 0.03
CA ASP A 7 -13.59 9.15 -0.97
C ASP A 7 -12.08 9.29 -0.72
N SER A 8 -11.62 10.47 -0.30
CA SER A 8 -10.22 10.69 0.06
C SER A 8 -9.81 9.89 1.30
N ILE A 9 -10.67 9.83 2.32
CA ILE A 9 -10.43 9.02 3.53
C ILE A 9 -10.44 7.53 3.21
N ASP A 10 -11.40 7.06 2.41
CA ASP A 10 -11.49 5.68 1.96
C ASP A 10 -10.24 5.26 1.18
N TYR A 11 -9.79 6.09 0.25
CA TYR A 11 -8.53 5.88 -0.48
C TYR A 11 -7.34 5.79 0.48
N PHE A 12 -7.22 6.72 1.44
CA PHE A 12 -6.14 6.71 2.42
C PHE A 12 -6.10 5.43 3.24
N LEU A 13 -7.26 4.97 3.70
CA LEU A 13 -7.36 3.71 4.46
C LEU A 13 -6.97 2.52 3.59
N LYS A 14 -7.45 2.44 2.35
CA LYS A 14 -7.16 1.32 1.44
C LYS A 14 -5.68 1.16 1.14
N PHE A 15 -4.94 2.25 0.88
CA PHE A 15 -3.51 2.09 0.57
C PHE A 15 -2.65 1.90 1.83
N THR A 16 -3.12 2.31 3.02
CA THR A 16 -2.38 2.11 4.28
C THR A 16 -2.65 0.74 4.91
N GLU A 17 -3.78 0.10 4.62
CA GLU A 17 -4.15 -1.22 5.13
C GLU A 17 -3.06 -2.30 4.89
N PRO A 18 -2.49 -2.48 3.68
CA PRO A 18 -1.40 -3.46 3.48
C PRO A 18 -0.16 -3.22 4.34
N ILE A 19 0.12 -1.98 4.70
CA ILE A 19 1.26 -1.59 5.54
C ILE A 19 0.99 -2.00 6.98
N VAL A 20 -0.19 -1.63 7.49
CA VAL A 20 -0.61 -1.96 8.85
C VAL A 20 -0.70 -3.49 9.02
N ASP A 21 -1.19 -4.21 8.02
CA ASP A 21 -1.28 -5.67 8.04
C ASP A 21 0.09 -6.35 8.04
N MET A 22 1.05 -5.83 7.25
CA MET A 22 2.44 -6.31 7.28
C MET A 22 3.06 -6.10 8.66
N LEU A 23 2.91 -4.90 9.24
CA LEU A 23 3.42 -4.59 10.59
C LEU A 23 2.79 -5.48 11.66
N ARG A 24 1.47 -5.63 11.67
CA ARG A 24 0.75 -6.53 12.60
C ARG A 24 1.23 -7.97 12.47
N SER A 25 1.48 -8.44 11.24
CA SER A 25 1.95 -9.80 11.03
C SER A 25 3.38 -10.00 11.52
N VAL A 26 4.28 -9.01 11.36
CA VAL A 26 5.66 -9.04 11.88
C VAL A 26 5.71 -8.97 13.40
N ASP A 27 4.82 -8.20 14.02
CA ASP A 27 4.76 -7.99 15.48
C ASP A 27 4.29 -9.23 16.27
N LEU A 28 3.67 -10.21 15.60
CA LEU A 28 3.33 -11.47 16.24
C LEU A 28 4.60 -12.23 16.63
N ASP A 29 4.73 -12.61 17.91
CA ASP A 29 5.80 -13.42 18.54
C ASP A 29 6.03 -14.79 17.84
N SER A 30 6.46 -14.74 16.59
CA SER A 30 6.59 -15.85 15.68
C SER A 30 7.85 -15.65 14.85
N PRO A 31 8.59 -16.72 14.50
CA PRO A 31 9.87 -16.59 13.81
C PRO A 31 9.66 -16.22 12.33
N LYS A 32 9.37 -14.94 12.07
CA LYS A 32 9.06 -14.39 10.74
C LYS A 32 10.18 -13.54 10.12
N LEU A 33 11.34 -13.43 10.77
CA LEU A 33 12.44 -12.60 10.27
C LEU A 33 12.84 -12.93 8.82
N HIS A 34 12.86 -14.22 8.46
CA HIS A 34 13.17 -14.67 7.11
C HIS A 34 12.05 -14.36 6.08
N LEU A 35 10.84 -14.03 6.52
CA LEU A 35 9.69 -13.71 5.67
C LEU A 35 9.50 -12.19 5.48
N ILE A 36 10.27 -11.35 6.18
CA ILE A 36 10.08 -9.89 6.14
C ILE A 36 10.19 -9.35 4.72
N TYR A 37 11.14 -9.85 3.91
CA TYR A 37 11.31 -9.41 2.53
C TYR A 37 10.10 -9.78 1.67
N ASP A 38 9.61 -11.03 1.75
CA ASP A 38 8.43 -11.47 1.01
C ASP A 38 7.16 -10.69 1.40
N MET A 39 7.03 -10.38 2.70
CA MET A 39 5.93 -9.57 3.23
C MET A 39 6.02 -8.12 2.79
N TRP A 40 7.24 -7.56 2.72
CA TRP A 40 7.49 -6.20 2.23
C TRP A 40 7.20 -6.08 0.73
N ASP A 41 7.66 -7.03 -0.09
CA ASP A 41 7.36 -7.08 -1.53
C ASP A 41 5.85 -7.19 -1.77
N SER A 42 5.17 -8.07 -1.02
CA SER A 42 3.71 -8.23 -1.10
C SER A 42 2.97 -6.97 -0.68
N MET A 43 3.43 -6.29 0.37
CA MET A 43 2.88 -5.01 0.82
C MET A 43 3.02 -3.95 -0.28
N ILE A 44 4.19 -3.82 -0.89
CA ILE A 44 4.44 -2.87 -2.00
C ILE A 44 3.51 -3.11 -3.16
N GLU A 45 3.35 -4.37 -3.59
CA GLU A 45 2.47 -4.71 -4.71
C GLU A 45 1.00 -4.40 -4.40
N ASN A 46 0.56 -4.60 -3.16
CA ASN A 46 -0.81 -4.27 -2.76
C ASN A 46 -1.04 -2.75 -2.65
N VAL A 47 -0.09 -1.99 -2.10
CA VAL A 47 -0.12 -0.53 -2.08
C VAL A 47 -0.19 0.03 -3.51
N LYS A 48 0.67 -0.48 -4.40
CA LYS A 48 0.71 -0.08 -5.81
C LYS A 48 -0.63 -0.31 -6.51
N LYS A 49 -1.29 -1.46 -6.28
CA LYS A 49 -2.60 -1.78 -6.87
C LYS A 49 -3.65 -0.74 -6.49
N VAL A 50 -3.76 -0.42 -5.19
CA VAL A 50 -4.73 0.57 -4.71
C VAL A 50 -4.47 1.95 -5.30
N ILE A 51 -3.20 2.38 -5.36
CA ILE A 51 -2.83 3.68 -5.94
C ILE A 51 -3.17 3.73 -7.43
N PHE A 52 -2.85 2.67 -8.18
CA PHE A 52 -3.08 2.67 -9.63
C PHE A 52 -4.56 2.58 -9.97
N GLU A 53 -5.35 1.83 -9.19
CA GLU A 53 -6.80 1.80 -9.33
C GLU A 53 -7.40 3.20 -9.08
N HIS A 54 -6.95 3.91 -8.04
CA HIS A 54 -7.40 5.26 -7.75
C HIS A 54 -6.99 6.29 -8.82
N GLU A 55 -5.79 6.15 -9.39
CA GLU A 55 -5.29 7.03 -10.45
C GLU A 55 -5.79 6.66 -11.85
N GLY A 56 -6.49 5.52 -12.02
CA GLY A 56 -6.89 5.00 -13.33
C GLY A 56 -5.71 4.53 -14.21
N ASN A 57 -4.60 4.13 -13.58
CA ASN A 57 -3.37 3.71 -14.23
C ASN A 57 -3.30 2.19 -14.49
N ASP A 58 -2.63 1.78 -15.57
CA ASP A 58 -2.38 0.37 -15.88
C ASP A 58 -1.34 -0.26 -14.93
N LEU A 59 -1.62 -1.45 -14.38
CA LEU A 59 -0.74 -2.11 -13.38
C LEU A 59 0.63 -2.51 -13.93
N ILE A 60 0.73 -2.75 -15.25
CA ILE A 60 1.93 -3.29 -15.90
C ILE A 60 2.86 -2.14 -16.35
N SER A 61 2.28 -1.09 -16.93
CA SER A 61 3.00 -0.02 -17.63
C SER A 61 2.76 1.39 -17.07
N GLY A 62 1.79 1.54 -16.16
CA GLY A 62 1.43 2.80 -15.52
C GLY A 62 2.55 3.36 -14.65
N LYS A 63 2.52 4.68 -14.46
CA LYS A 63 3.49 5.42 -13.66
C LYS A 63 2.74 6.36 -12.72
N SER A 64 3.11 6.33 -11.44
CA SER A 64 2.56 7.21 -10.42
C SER A 64 3.69 8.02 -9.78
N SER A 65 3.60 9.35 -9.86
CA SER A 65 4.51 10.24 -9.13
C SER A 65 4.32 10.09 -7.61
N PHE A 66 3.07 9.91 -7.17
CA PHE A 66 2.74 9.68 -5.78
C PHE A 66 3.39 8.40 -5.26
N LEU A 67 3.24 7.26 -5.95
CA LEU A 67 3.88 6.00 -5.58
C LEU A 67 5.41 6.15 -5.46
N VAL A 68 6.04 6.81 -6.44
CA VAL A 68 7.50 7.04 -6.42
C VAL A 68 7.92 7.88 -5.22
N GLN A 69 7.14 8.89 -4.84
CA GLN A 69 7.41 9.70 -3.66
C GLN A 69 7.15 8.90 -2.38
N PHE A 70 6.06 8.15 -2.33
CA PHE A 70 5.64 7.34 -1.19
C PHE A 70 6.69 6.28 -0.84
N MET A 71 7.19 5.56 -1.85
CA MET A 71 8.23 4.53 -1.69
C MET A 71 9.58 5.09 -1.23
N ARG A 72 9.82 6.41 -1.26
CA ARG A 72 11.03 7.00 -0.67
C ARG A 72 10.98 7.09 0.85
N PHE A 73 9.80 6.90 1.44
CA PHE A 73 9.59 6.97 2.89
C PHE A 73 9.50 5.57 3.55
N LEU A 74 9.57 4.50 2.75
CA LEU A 74 9.65 3.10 3.17
C LEU A 74 11.09 2.59 3.01
#